data_AF-A0A8J2QR16-F1
#
_entry.id   AF-A0A8J2QR16-F1
#
_cell.length_a   1.000
_cell.length_b   1.000
_cell.length_c   1.000
_cell.angle_alpha   90.00
_cell.angle_beta   90.00
_cell.angle_gamma   90.00
#
_symmetry.space_group_name_H-M   'P 1'
#
loop_
_entity.id
_entity.type
_entity.pdbx_description
1 polymer ?
#
loop_
_entity_poly.entity_id
_entity_poly.type
_entity_poly.pdbx_seq_one_letter_code
_entity_poly.pdbx_strand_id
1 'polypeptide(L)'
;MYNKLLIRNLSQVYFESTIFDHVGVSGGNNSDKPLKCKIKDQYFLIPEQSRFFCGDVSEQCRKLDGNKYDIIVADPPWWNKYIRRLKGANEKLSYSMMYNEDIADIPVKELMSKNCLVAVWCTNAPSNISAVKDIIFPQWGVEYTATWYWLKLIIDMKPLCQFGSGCKKQPYERIIIGKVGNIELPDDVLVASIPSALHSHKPPLQELLTKFIKTNELRFLELFARYLLPNTTSIGFEPLKWQHISLYEET
;
A
#
# COMPACT_ATOMS: atom_id res chain seq x y z
N MET A 1 -10.02 28.16 -9.45
CA MET A 1 -9.04 28.19 -8.34
C MET A 1 -9.69 27.57 -7.09
N TYR A 2 -10.19 26.33 -7.20
CA TYR A 2 -10.95 25.65 -6.15
C TYR A 2 -9.99 24.95 -5.18
N ASN A 3 -9.96 25.48 -3.95
CA ASN A 3 -9.82 24.77 -2.68
C ASN A 3 -8.65 23.79 -2.42
N LYS A 4 -7.43 24.08 -2.90
CA LYS A 4 -6.21 23.42 -2.37
C LYS A 4 -6.08 23.53 -0.84
N LEU A 5 -6.62 24.59 -0.22
CA LEU A 5 -6.62 24.77 1.23
C LEU A 5 -7.64 23.87 1.93
N LEU A 6 -8.89 23.77 1.43
CA LEU A 6 -9.91 22.91 2.03
C LEU A 6 -9.55 21.42 1.89
N ILE A 7 -9.03 20.98 0.75
CA ILE A 7 -8.65 19.57 0.59
C ILE A 7 -7.44 19.23 1.49
N ARG A 8 -6.50 20.17 1.67
CA ARG A 8 -5.40 20.01 2.65
C ARG A 8 -5.94 19.94 4.08
N ASN A 9 -6.88 20.81 4.44
CA ASN A 9 -7.50 20.81 5.77
C ASN A 9 -8.32 19.54 6.00
N LEU A 10 -9.07 19.05 5.01
CA LEU A 10 -9.80 17.77 5.08
C LEU A 10 -8.83 16.60 5.17
N SER A 11 -7.79 16.54 4.33
CA SER A 11 -6.76 15.51 4.44
C SER A 11 -6.04 15.56 5.79
N GLN A 12 -5.85 16.74 6.37
CA GLN A 12 -5.24 16.91 7.68
C GLN A 12 -6.21 16.46 8.78
N VAL A 13 -7.50 16.80 8.69
CA VAL A 13 -8.55 16.31 9.59
C VAL A 13 -8.70 14.79 9.50
N TYR A 14 -8.66 14.15 8.32
CA TYR A 14 -8.69 12.68 8.18
C TYR A 14 -7.37 12.00 8.58
N PHE A 15 -6.25 12.72 8.47
CA PHE A 15 -4.95 12.27 8.97
C PHE A 15 -4.88 12.33 10.51
N GLU A 16 -5.50 13.36 11.11
CA GLU A 16 -5.58 13.62 12.55
C GLU A 16 -6.81 12.97 13.22
N SER A 17 -7.81 12.54 12.46
CA SER A 17 -8.97 11.78 12.95
C SER A 17 -8.58 10.32 13.17
N THR A 18 -7.51 10.12 13.93
CA THR A 18 -6.93 8.86 14.42
C THR A 18 -7.93 8.07 15.29
N ILE A 19 -9.10 7.77 14.73
CA ILE A 19 -10.18 6.95 15.27
C ILE A 19 -10.65 5.97 14.18
N PHE A 20 -9.73 5.46 13.34
CA PHE A 20 -10.01 4.30 12.49
C PHE A 20 -9.69 3.02 13.25
N ASP A 21 -10.25 2.87 14.45
CA ASP A 21 -10.09 1.63 15.21
C ASP A 21 -11.12 0.60 14.75
N HIS A 22 -10.81 -0.08 13.66
CA HIS A 22 -11.52 -1.26 13.19
C HIS A 22 -10.72 -2.53 13.46
N VAL A 23 -9.77 -2.52 14.41
CA VAL A 23 -8.96 -3.71 14.70
C VAL A 23 -9.86 -4.89 15.04
N GLY A 24 -9.58 -6.03 14.41
CA GLY A 24 -10.36 -7.27 14.54
C GLY A 24 -11.56 -7.36 13.58
N VAL A 25 -11.94 -6.29 12.88
CA VAL A 25 -13.00 -6.34 11.87
C VAL A 25 -12.45 -6.98 10.59
N SER A 26 -13.21 -7.92 10.02
CA SER A 26 -12.94 -8.49 8.69
C SER A 26 -14.23 -8.61 7.91
N GLY A 27 -14.13 -8.64 6.58
CA GLY A 27 -15.29 -8.71 5.72
C GLY A 27 -14.92 -8.59 4.24
N GLY A 28 -15.91 -8.27 3.43
CA GLY A 28 -15.70 -8.08 2.00
C GLY A 28 -16.99 -8.09 1.22
N ASN A 29 -16.86 -8.18 -0.09
CA ASN A 29 -17.95 -8.19 -1.04
C ASN A 29 -17.80 -9.37 -2.01
N ASN A 30 -18.87 -10.16 -2.16
CA ASN A 30 -18.94 -11.30 -3.08
C ASN A 30 -19.72 -11.02 -4.36
N SER A 31 -20.39 -9.87 -4.46
CA SER A 31 -21.09 -9.51 -5.68
C SER A 31 -20.12 -9.01 -6.74
N ASP A 32 -20.64 -8.96 -7.96
CA ASP A 32 -20.05 -8.40 -9.17
C ASP A 32 -20.18 -6.86 -9.26
N LYS A 33 -20.69 -6.23 -8.21
CA LYS A 33 -20.92 -4.79 -8.11
C LYS A 33 -20.45 -4.24 -6.76
N PRO A 34 -20.02 -2.97 -6.69
CA PRO A 34 -19.73 -2.30 -5.43
C PRO A 34 -20.96 -2.22 -4.54
N LEU A 35 -20.76 -2.27 -3.23
CA LEU A 35 -21.83 -2.15 -2.24
C LEU A 35 -21.55 -1.06 -1.21
N LYS A 36 -22.63 -0.47 -0.68
CA LYS A 36 -22.59 0.39 0.51
C LYS A 36 -22.88 -0.48 1.73
N CYS A 37 -21.92 -0.62 2.64
CA CYS A 37 -22.04 -1.42 3.85
C CYS A 37 -22.01 -0.54 5.09
N LYS A 38 -22.82 -0.89 6.11
CA LYS A 38 -22.69 -0.31 7.45
C LYS A 38 -21.75 -1.18 8.28
N ILE A 39 -20.64 -0.63 8.76
CA ILE A 39 -19.68 -1.31 9.64
C ILE A 39 -19.59 -0.49 10.92
N LYS A 40 -19.95 -1.10 12.06
CA LYS A 40 -20.23 -0.37 13.31
C LYS A 40 -21.30 0.71 13.03
N ASP A 41 -20.98 1.98 13.25
CA ASP A 41 -21.91 3.12 13.06
C ASP A 41 -21.61 3.99 11.84
N GLN A 42 -20.72 3.52 10.95
CA GLN A 42 -20.29 4.25 9.77
C GLN A 42 -20.59 3.49 8.48
N TYR A 43 -20.67 4.22 7.36
CA TYR A 43 -20.95 3.66 6.04
C TYR A 43 -19.70 3.67 5.16
N PHE A 44 -19.50 2.56 4.46
CA PHE A 44 -18.34 2.30 3.63
C PHE A 44 -18.73 1.79 2.24
N LEU A 45 -17.95 2.15 1.23
CA LEU A 45 -18.06 1.62 -0.13
C LEU A 45 -17.08 0.46 -0.32
N ILE A 46 -17.61 -0.74 -0.54
CA ILE A 46 -16.81 -1.96 -0.67
C ILE A 46 -16.84 -2.43 -2.14
N PRO A 47 -15.70 -2.41 -2.86
CA PRO A 47 -15.61 -2.82 -4.27
C PRO A 47 -16.02 -4.27 -4.50
N GLU A 48 -16.41 -4.64 -5.73
CA GLU A 48 -16.73 -6.03 -6.06
C GLU A 48 -15.59 -7.01 -5.76
N GLN A 49 -15.96 -8.25 -5.42
CA GLN A 49 -15.03 -9.36 -5.22
C GLN A 49 -13.84 -9.05 -4.29
N SER A 50 -14.03 -8.19 -3.29
CA SER A 50 -12.97 -7.76 -2.38
C SER A 50 -13.05 -8.44 -1.01
N ARG A 51 -11.91 -8.50 -0.32
CA ARG A 51 -11.78 -8.95 1.08
C ARG A 51 -10.91 -7.99 1.85
N PHE A 52 -11.20 -7.82 3.13
CA PHE A 52 -10.37 -7.03 4.00
C PHE A 52 -10.26 -7.61 5.40
N PHE A 53 -9.10 -7.38 6.03
CA PHE A 53 -8.78 -7.78 7.38
C PHE A 53 -8.10 -6.60 8.09
N CYS A 54 -8.81 -6.04 9.08
CA CYS A 54 -8.30 -4.93 9.88
C CYS A 54 -7.51 -5.45 11.09
N GLY A 55 -6.21 -5.22 11.13
CA GLY A 55 -5.33 -5.60 12.24
C GLY A 55 -3.87 -5.74 11.84
N ASP A 56 -3.09 -6.38 12.72
CA ASP A 56 -1.67 -6.64 12.50
C ASP A 56 -1.44 -7.52 11.27
N VAL A 57 -0.56 -7.09 10.37
CA VAL A 57 -0.33 -7.77 9.09
C VAL A 57 0.22 -9.18 9.30
N SER A 58 1.15 -9.36 10.24
CA SER A 58 1.75 -10.68 10.51
C SER A 58 0.71 -11.66 11.02
N GLU A 59 -0.11 -11.26 11.98
CA GLU A 59 -1.19 -12.09 12.52
C GLU A 59 -2.23 -12.46 11.46
N GLN A 60 -2.67 -11.50 10.65
CA GLN A 60 -3.67 -11.76 9.61
C GLN A 60 -3.09 -12.63 8.48
N CYS A 61 -1.83 -12.47 8.11
CA CYS A 61 -1.17 -13.34 7.14
C CYS A 61 -1.18 -14.82 7.62
N ARG A 62 -0.91 -15.08 8.90
CA ARG A 62 -0.99 -16.45 9.47
C ARG A 62 -2.41 -17.04 9.39
N LYS A 63 -3.44 -16.21 9.53
CA LYS A 63 -4.84 -16.65 9.42
C LYS A 63 -5.27 -16.97 7.99
N LEU A 64 -4.52 -16.49 6.99
CA LEU A 64 -4.76 -16.77 5.59
C LEU A 64 -4.04 -18.02 5.08
N ASP A 65 -3.44 -18.81 5.97
CA ASP A 65 -2.77 -20.06 5.60
C ASP A 65 -3.65 -20.94 4.71
N GLY A 66 -3.03 -21.58 3.72
CA GLY A 66 -3.70 -22.31 2.64
C GLY A 66 -4.18 -21.45 1.46
N ASN A 67 -4.23 -20.11 1.58
CA ASN A 67 -4.44 -19.24 0.41
C ASN A 67 -3.13 -18.97 -0.32
N LYS A 68 -3.23 -18.80 -1.64
CA LYS A 68 -2.11 -18.49 -2.52
C LYS A 68 -2.45 -17.27 -3.37
N TYR A 69 -1.48 -16.39 -3.51
CA TYR A 69 -1.58 -15.15 -4.27
C TYR A 69 -0.49 -15.11 -5.32
N ASP A 70 -0.85 -14.55 -6.47
CA ASP A 70 0.05 -14.41 -7.62
C ASP A 70 0.71 -13.04 -7.62
N ILE A 71 0.05 -12.03 -7.05
CA ILE A 71 0.57 -10.67 -6.94
C ILE A 71 0.36 -10.20 -5.50
N ILE A 72 1.47 -9.88 -4.85
CA ILE A 72 1.48 -9.28 -3.52
C ILE A 72 2.04 -7.87 -3.63
N VAL A 73 1.30 -6.89 -3.13
CA VAL A 73 1.73 -5.48 -3.04
C VAL A 73 1.83 -5.10 -1.58
N ALA A 74 2.91 -4.45 -1.17
CA ALA A 74 3.07 -3.96 0.21
C ALA A 74 3.48 -2.48 0.22
N ASP A 75 2.89 -1.70 1.13
CA ASP A 75 3.33 -0.32 1.46
C ASP A 75 3.69 -0.21 2.95
N PRO A 76 4.84 -0.77 3.37
CA PRO A 76 5.18 -0.84 4.79
C PRO A 76 5.30 0.55 5.44
N PRO A 77 4.94 0.68 6.72
CA PRO A 77 5.14 1.91 7.48
C PRO A 77 6.62 2.07 7.85
N TRP A 78 7.44 2.43 6.86
CA TRP A 78 8.89 2.54 6.97
C TRP A 78 9.33 3.37 8.18
N TRP A 79 10.37 2.89 8.86
CA TRP A 79 11.01 3.64 9.93
C TRP A 79 11.53 4.99 9.43
N ASN A 80 11.12 6.07 10.10
CA ASN A 80 11.57 7.43 9.80
C ASN A 80 11.92 8.22 11.07
N LYS A 81 13.20 8.57 11.20
CA LYS A 81 13.75 9.32 12.35
C LYS A 81 13.07 10.68 12.58
N TYR A 82 12.56 11.33 11.54
CA TYR A 82 11.83 12.61 11.64
C TYR A 82 10.45 12.43 12.27
N ILE A 83 9.69 11.42 11.83
CA ILE A 83 8.38 11.07 12.40
C ILE A 83 8.52 10.67 13.88
N ARG A 84 9.62 10.00 14.25
CA ARG A 84 9.96 9.72 15.65
C ARG A 84 10.15 10.98 16.50
N ARG A 85 10.69 12.07 15.96
CA ARG A 85 10.84 13.32 16.71
C ARG A 85 9.49 14.01 16.96
N LEU A 86 8.55 13.87 16.03
CA LEU A 86 7.16 14.28 16.21
C LEU A 86 6.40 13.37 17.21
N LYS A 87 6.79 12.10 17.31
CA LYS A 87 6.27 11.10 18.26
C LYS A 87 6.42 11.52 19.74
N GLY A 88 7.44 12.33 20.07
CA GLY A 88 7.61 12.88 21.42
C GLY A 88 6.62 13.99 21.79
N ALA A 89 5.85 14.50 20.82
CA ALA A 89 4.92 15.61 21.00
C ALA A 89 3.43 15.21 20.90
N ASN A 90 3.10 14.02 20.35
CA ASN A 90 1.72 13.55 20.22
C ASN A 90 1.67 12.00 20.11
N GLU A 91 1.22 11.33 21.17
CA GLU A 91 1.05 9.86 21.22
C GLU A 91 0.02 9.34 20.21
N LYS A 92 -0.99 10.16 19.86
CA LYS A 92 -2.08 9.79 18.94
C LYS A 92 -1.66 9.61 17.47
N LEU A 93 -0.47 10.08 17.08
CA LEU A 93 0.10 9.88 15.73
C LEU A 93 0.70 8.47 15.54
N SER A 94 0.35 7.52 16.40
CA SER A 94 0.84 6.15 16.42
C SER A 94 0.34 5.32 15.24
N TYR A 95 0.79 5.62 14.03
CA TYR A 95 1.12 4.52 13.14
C TYR A 95 2.50 4.04 13.55
N SER A 96 2.50 2.86 14.13
CA SER A 96 3.67 2.08 14.51
C SER A 96 4.59 1.95 13.30
N MET A 97 5.59 2.82 13.19
CA MET A 97 6.71 2.59 12.29
C MET A 97 7.28 1.21 12.63
N MET A 98 7.48 0.38 11.62
CA MET A 98 8.05 -0.95 11.81
C MET A 98 9.55 -0.91 11.60
N TYR A 99 10.26 -1.73 12.37
CA TYR A 99 11.65 -2.04 12.04
C TYR A 99 11.69 -2.90 10.77
N ASN A 100 12.81 -2.86 10.05
CA ASN A 100 12.92 -3.61 8.79
C ASN A 100 12.86 -5.12 9.05
N GLU A 101 13.37 -5.54 10.21
CA GLU A 101 13.35 -6.90 10.72
C GLU A 101 11.91 -7.36 10.98
N ASP A 102 11.07 -6.52 11.61
CA ASP A 102 9.65 -6.83 11.83
C ASP A 102 8.89 -7.02 10.51
N ILE A 103 9.25 -6.24 9.47
CA ILE A 103 8.66 -6.38 8.13
C ILE A 103 9.12 -7.69 7.49
N ALA A 104 10.40 -8.03 7.64
CA ALA A 104 10.97 -9.27 7.11
C ALA A 104 10.33 -10.52 7.77
N ASP A 105 9.95 -10.44 9.04
CA ASP A 105 9.33 -11.55 9.80
C ASP A 105 7.86 -11.82 9.45
N ILE A 106 7.25 -11.00 8.59
CA ILE A 106 5.89 -11.27 8.08
C ILE A 106 5.92 -12.58 7.27
N PRO A 107 5.01 -13.53 7.54
CA PRO A 107 4.97 -14.84 6.85
C PRO A 107 4.33 -14.72 5.47
N VAL A 108 4.97 -13.95 4.57
CA VAL A 108 4.52 -13.75 3.18
C VAL A 108 4.84 -14.98 2.33
N LYS A 109 5.89 -15.73 2.68
CA LYS A 109 6.36 -16.92 1.94
C LYS A 109 5.26 -17.96 1.78
N GLU A 110 4.51 -18.20 2.84
CA GLU A 110 3.42 -19.17 2.90
C GLU A 110 2.21 -18.75 2.05
N LEU A 111 2.14 -17.47 1.64
CA LEU A 111 1.03 -16.91 0.85
C LEU A 111 1.34 -16.81 -0.64
N MET A 112 2.58 -17.01 -1.07
CA MET A 112 2.96 -16.91 -2.48
C MET A 112 2.62 -18.18 -3.29
N SER A 113 2.08 -17.99 -4.49
CA SER A 113 1.91 -19.05 -5.48
C SER A 113 3.27 -19.45 -6.11
N LYS A 114 3.27 -20.48 -6.98
CA LYS A 114 4.51 -20.97 -7.62
C LYS A 114 5.20 -19.92 -8.50
N ASN A 115 4.39 -19.04 -9.12
CA ASN A 115 4.85 -17.91 -9.89
C ASN A 115 4.20 -16.66 -9.30
N CYS A 116 4.92 -15.95 -8.45
CA CYS A 116 4.40 -14.82 -7.70
C CYS A 116 5.26 -13.58 -7.92
N LEU A 117 4.64 -12.42 -8.12
CA LEU A 117 5.29 -11.12 -8.04
C LEU A 117 5.05 -10.49 -6.68
N VAL A 118 6.10 -9.89 -6.12
CA VAL A 118 6.04 -9.13 -4.88
C VAL A 118 6.55 -7.72 -5.15
N ALA A 119 5.68 -6.73 -5.03
CA ALA A 119 5.99 -5.32 -5.24
C ALA A 119 5.91 -4.55 -3.93
N VAL A 120 7.01 -3.91 -3.54
CA VAL A 120 7.11 -3.14 -2.30
C VAL A 120 7.30 -1.66 -2.61
N TRP A 121 6.34 -0.84 -2.19
CA TRP A 121 6.49 0.61 -2.19
C TRP A 121 7.60 1.00 -1.22
N CYS A 122 8.61 1.69 -1.73
CA CYS A 122 9.80 2.04 -0.98
C CYS A 122 10.14 3.53 -1.14
N THR A 123 10.54 4.14 -0.03
CA THR A 123 11.07 5.50 -0.04
C THR A 123 12.44 5.55 -0.74
N ASN A 124 12.91 6.75 -1.06
CA ASN A 124 14.27 6.93 -1.61
C ASN A 124 15.39 6.84 -0.56
N ALA A 125 15.09 6.48 0.69
CA ALA A 125 16.11 6.29 1.71
C ALA A 125 16.95 5.04 1.38
N PRO A 126 18.30 5.15 1.24
CA PRO A 126 19.16 4.02 0.93
C PRO A 126 18.98 2.84 1.90
N SER A 127 18.78 3.13 3.19
CA SER A 127 18.53 2.12 4.22
C SER A 127 17.31 1.26 3.94
N ASN A 128 16.23 1.85 3.43
CA ASN A 128 14.99 1.11 3.16
C ASN A 128 15.12 0.31 1.86
N ILE A 129 15.82 0.87 0.87
CA ILE A 129 16.10 0.17 -0.39
C ILE A 129 16.94 -1.08 -0.11
N SER A 130 18.04 -0.94 0.64
CA SER A 130 18.87 -2.08 1.07
C SER A 130 18.07 -3.05 1.93
N ALA A 131 17.26 -2.58 2.87
CA ALA A 131 16.43 -3.46 3.69
C ALA A 131 15.48 -4.34 2.87
N VAL A 132 14.83 -3.79 1.84
CA VAL A 132 13.98 -4.59 0.95
C VAL A 132 14.80 -5.66 0.23
N LYS A 133 15.91 -5.27 -0.38
CA LYS A 133 16.71 -6.16 -1.25
C LYS A 133 17.51 -7.20 -0.47
N ASP A 134 18.07 -6.82 0.67
CA ASP A 134 19.09 -7.57 1.38
C ASP A 134 18.57 -8.29 2.63
N ILE A 135 17.36 -7.95 3.11
CA ILE A 135 16.77 -8.53 4.33
C ILE A 135 15.37 -9.09 4.04
N ILE A 136 14.43 -8.22 3.63
CA ILE A 136 13.01 -8.57 3.53
C ILE A 136 12.77 -9.60 2.41
N PHE A 137 13.26 -9.34 1.19
CA PHE A 137 13.12 -10.28 0.07
C PHE A 137 13.78 -11.63 0.36
N PRO A 138 15.04 -11.70 0.83
CA PRO A 138 15.65 -12.97 1.22
C PRO A 138 14.84 -13.75 2.27
N GLN A 139 14.35 -13.09 3.32
CA GLN A 139 13.55 -13.72 4.38
C GLN A 139 12.22 -14.27 3.85
N TRP A 140 11.55 -13.52 2.95
CA TRP A 140 10.34 -13.97 2.28
C TRP A 140 10.59 -15.04 1.21
N GLY A 141 11.85 -15.30 0.83
CA GLY A 141 12.20 -16.21 -0.25
C GLY A 141 11.92 -15.64 -1.64
N VAL A 142 12.01 -14.32 -1.78
CA VAL A 142 11.78 -13.55 -3.01
C VAL A 142 13.12 -13.18 -3.64
N GLU A 143 13.26 -13.38 -4.94
CA GLU A 143 14.40 -12.91 -5.72
C GLU A 143 14.14 -11.47 -6.20
N TYR A 144 15.01 -10.52 -5.88
CA TYR A 144 14.93 -9.17 -6.46
C TYR A 144 15.07 -9.23 -7.99
N THR A 145 14.17 -8.57 -8.73
CA THR A 145 14.18 -8.59 -10.20
C THR A 145 14.22 -7.21 -10.85
N ALA A 146 13.56 -6.20 -10.28
CA ALA A 146 13.41 -4.90 -10.91
C ALA A 146 13.11 -3.80 -9.90
N THR A 147 13.40 -2.56 -10.27
CA THR A 147 12.96 -1.34 -9.59
C THR A 147 12.18 -0.47 -10.57
N TRP A 148 10.90 -0.25 -10.27
CA TRP A 148 10.09 0.75 -10.98
C TRP A 148 10.03 2.06 -10.19
N TYR A 149 9.57 3.11 -10.85
CA TYR A 149 9.51 4.45 -10.29
C TYR A 149 8.14 5.05 -10.49
N TRP A 150 7.51 5.50 -9.41
CA TRP A 150 6.31 6.33 -9.49
C TRP A 150 6.70 7.81 -9.50
N LEU A 151 6.66 8.44 -10.68
CA LEU A 151 6.87 9.88 -10.85
C LEU A 151 5.58 10.64 -10.54
N LYS A 152 5.68 11.55 -9.57
CA LYS A 152 4.60 12.43 -9.15
C LYS A 152 4.62 13.70 -9.98
N LEU A 153 3.52 13.96 -10.66
CA LEU A 153 3.35 15.13 -11.51
C LEU A 153 2.36 16.13 -10.91
N ILE A 154 2.47 17.40 -11.30
CA ILE A 154 1.39 18.39 -11.15
C ILE A 154 0.45 18.31 -12.37
N ILE A 155 -0.68 19.02 -12.30
CA ILE A 155 -1.70 19.07 -13.37
C ILE A 155 -1.09 19.48 -14.72
N ASP A 156 -0.09 20.34 -14.72
CA ASP A 156 0.64 20.77 -15.93
C ASP A 156 1.66 19.73 -16.43
N MET A 157 1.58 18.48 -15.97
CA MET A 157 2.47 17.36 -16.34
C MET A 157 3.96 17.58 -16.05
N LYS A 158 4.28 18.48 -15.11
CA LYS A 158 5.64 18.72 -14.62
C LYS A 158 5.91 17.94 -13.33
N PRO A 159 7.15 17.55 -13.04
CA PRO A 159 7.51 16.93 -11.77
C PRO A 159 7.06 17.78 -10.56
N LEU A 160 6.56 17.12 -9.52
CA LEU A 160 6.03 17.77 -8.31
C LEU A 160 7.07 18.64 -7.61
N CYS A 161 8.35 18.27 -7.69
CA CYS A 161 9.49 19.08 -7.31
C CYS A 161 10.66 18.82 -8.28
N GLN A 162 11.68 19.67 -8.24
CA GLN A 162 12.91 19.43 -8.99
C GLN A 162 13.58 18.14 -8.50
N PHE A 163 14.26 17.45 -9.42
CA PHE A 163 15.11 16.32 -9.08
C PHE A 163 16.26 16.80 -8.20
N GLY A 164 16.40 16.18 -7.03
CA GLY A 164 17.41 16.54 -6.06
C GLY A 164 18.66 15.65 -6.15
N SER A 165 19.78 16.12 -5.63
CA SER A 165 20.94 15.29 -5.29
C SER A 165 21.00 15.01 -3.79
N GLY A 166 21.55 13.85 -3.40
CA GLY A 166 21.70 13.44 -2.00
C GLY A 166 20.35 13.29 -1.27
N CYS A 167 20.28 13.84 -0.05
CA CYS A 167 19.11 13.73 0.84
C CYS A 167 17.94 14.67 0.47
N LYS A 168 17.99 15.34 -0.69
CA LYS A 168 16.91 16.22 -1.14
C LYS A 168 15.69 15.38 -1.54
N LYS A 169 14.50 15.95 -1.36
CA LYS A 169 13.23 15.32 -1.77
C LYS A 169 13.27 15.03 -3.27
N GLN A 170 12.79 13.85 -3.64
CA GLN A 170 12.63 13.44 -5.03
C GLN A 170 11.16 13.54 -5.43
N PRO A 171 10.85 13.86 -6.70
CA PRO A 171 9.49 13.86 -7.21
C PRO A 171 8.96 12.46 -7.49
N TYR A 172 9.65 11.41 -7.04
CA TYR A 172 9.24 10.03 -7.28
C TYR A 172 9.39 9.16 -6.03
N GLU A 173 8.72 8.02 -6.02
CA GLU A 173 8.95 6.90 -5.10
C GLU A 173 9.35 5.66 -5.88
N ARG A 174 9.94 4.68 -5.19
CA ARG A 174 10.38 3.42 -5.82
C ARG A 174 9.34 2.34 -5.56
N ILE A 175 9.22 1.42 -6.52
CA ILE A 175 8.53 0.16 -6.36
C ILE A 175 9.61 -0.91 -6.57
N ILE A 176 10.08 -1.52 -5.49
CA ILE A 176 11.07 -2.58 -5.56
C ILE A 176 10.31 -3.88 -5.77
N ILE A 177 10.60 -4.57 -6.87
CA ILE A 177 9.86 -5.75 -7.30
C ILE A 177 10.78 -6.95 -7.26
N GLY A 178 10.27 -8.02 -6.67
CA GLY A 178 10.87 -9.33 -6.70
C GLY A 178 9.89 -10.39 -7.15
N LYS A 179 10.40 -11.61 -7.36
CA LYS A 179 9.65 -12.72 -7.90
C LYS A 179 9.94 -14.04 -7.18
N VAL A 180 8.99 -14.96 -7.31
CA VAL A 180 9.16 -16.39 -7.10
C VAL A 180 8.78 -17.09 -8.40
N GLY A 181 9.54 -18.11 -8.80
CA GLY A 181 9.33 -18.84 -10.04
C GLY A 181 9.89 -18.12 -11.26
N ASN A 182 9.39 -18.48 -12.45
CA ASN A 182 9.96 -18.00 -13.71
C ASN A 182 9.12 -16.86 -14.30
N ILE A 183 9.37 -15.65 -13.80
CA ILE A 183 8.73 -14.42 -14.28
C ILE A 183 9.81 -13.47 -14.78
N GLU A 184 9.57 -12.82 -15.92
CA GLU A 184 10.42 -11.78 -16.46
C GLU A 184 9.71 -10.43 -16.34
N LEU A 185 10.42 -9.44 -15.83
CA LEU A 185 9.91 -8.08 -15.62
C LEU A 185 10.93 -7.08 -16.17
N PRO A 186 10.51 -6.04 -16.91
CA PRO A 186 11.41 -4.94 -17.26
C PRO A 186 11.86 -4.18 -16.02
N ASP A 187 13.12 -3.74 -16.03
CA ASP A 187 13.67 -2.81 -15.03
C ASP A 187 13.44 -1.35 -15.46
N ASP A 188 13.59 -0.42 -14.53
CA ASP A 188 13.54 1.03 -14.74
C ASP A 188 12.25 1.57 -15.39
N VAL A 189 11.11 0.91 -15.16
CA VAL A 189 9.80 1.37 -15.64
C VAL A 189 9.33 2.59 -14.87
N LEU A 190 8.84 3.60 -15.60
CA LEU A 190 8.26 4.81 -15.06
C LEU A 190 6.73 4.74 -15.08
N VAL A 191 6.11 4.82 -13.90
CA VAL A 191 4.67 5.06 -13.73
C VAL A 191 4.48 6.52 -13.37
N ALA A 192 3.76 7.29 -14.18
CA ALA A 192 3.56 8.71 -13.93
C ALA A 192 2.10 9.01 -13.62
N SER A 193 1.84 9.73 -12.52
CA SER A 193 0.49 10.20 -12.21
C SER A 193 0.50 11.46 -11.35
N ILE A 194 -0.63 12.15 -11.33
CA ILE A 194 -0.89 13.23 -10.39
C ILE A 194 -1.30 12.59 -9.06
N PRO A 195 -0.56 12.79 -7.96
CA PRO A 195 -0.89 12.18 -6.69
C PRO A 195 -2.25 12.69 -6.19
N SER A 196 -3.03 11.80 -5.60
CA SER A 196 -4.25 12.15 -4.88
C SER A 196 -3.92 13.12 -3.74
N ALA A 197 -4.89 13.95 -3.37
CA ALA A 197 -4.74 14.85 -2.23
C ALA A 197 -4.74 14.12 -0.88
N LEU A 198 -5.26 12.89 -0.84
CA LEU A 198 -5.15 11.99 0.31
C LEU A 198 -3.69 11.55 0.53
N HIS A 199 -3.22 11.70 1.76
CA HIS A 199 -1.85 11.38 2.12
C HIS A 199 -1.50 9.90 1.89
N SER A 200 -0.35 9.66 1.26
CA SER A 200 0.17 8.32 0.94
C SER A 200 -0.74 7.46 0.05
N HIS A 201 -1.65 8.07 -0.72
CA HIS A 201 -2.44 7.39 -1.75
C HIS A 201 -1.59 7.10 -2.99
N LYS A 202 -1.11 5.85 -3.07
CA LYS A 202 -0.34 5.31 -4.19
C LYS A 202 -1.27 4.91 -5.35
N PRO A 203 -0.82 5.02 -6.61
CA PRO A 203 -1.58 4.48 -7.73
C PRO A 203 -1.68 2.94 -7.63
N PRO A 204 -2.82 2.34 -7.96
CA PRO A 204 -2.96 0.89 -8.04
C PRO A 204 -1.97 0.27 -9.04
N LEU A 205 -1.35 -0.85 -8.69
CA LEU A 205 -0.38 -1.55 -9.55
C LEU A 205 -0.96 -2.77 -10.27
N GLN A 206 -2.20 -3.15 -9.98
CA GLN A 206 -2.80 -4.43 -10.40
C GLN A 206 -2.78 -4.61 -11.90
N GLU A 207 -3.30 -3.64 -12.64
CA GLU A 207 -3.37 -3.70 -14.11
C GLU A 207 -1.97 -3.76 -14.74
N LEU A 208 -0.99 -3.09 -14.13
CA LEU A 208 0.39 -3.08 -14.63
C LEU A 208 1.07 -4.44 -14.41
N LEU A 209 0.94 -5.01 -13.21
CA LEU A 209 1.62 -6.25 -12.82
C LEU A 209 0.97 -7.50 -13.42
N THR A 210 -0.35 -7.48 -13.64
CA THR A 210 -1.12 -8.58 -14.25
C THR A 210 -0.55 -9.03 -15.59
N LYS A 211 0.02 -8.09 -16.36
CA LYS A 211 0.57 -8.34 -17.70
C LYS A 211 1.73 -9.36 -17.72
N PHE A 212 2.34 -9.61 -16.57
CA PHE A 212 3.54 -10.45 -16.44
C PHE A 212 3.25 -11.85 -15.88
N ILE A 213 2.01 -12.14 -15.47
CA ILE A 213 1.64 -13.44 -14.92
C ILE A 213 0.64 -14.12 -15.86
N LYS A 214 0.97 -15.34 -16.27
CA LYS A 214 0.16 -16.15 -17.19
C LYS A 214 -0.77 -17.07 -16.41
N THR A 215 -1.90 -16.54 -15.94
CA THR A 215 -2.99 -17.33 -15.32
C THR A 215 -4.35 -16.71 -15.66
N ASN A 216 -5.40 -17.54 -15.65
CA ASN A 216 -6.76 -17.11 -15.98
C ASN A 216 -7.47 -16.45 -14.79
N GLU A 217 -7.04 -16.74 -13.56
CA GLU A 217 -7.63 -16.22 -12.33
C GLU A 217 -6.51 -15.75 -11.41
N LEU A 218 -6.23 -14.44 -11.44
CA LEU A 218 -5.20 -13.83 -10.60
C LEU A 218 -5.74 -13.54 -9.21
N ARG A 219 -4.98 -13.93 -8.19
CA ARG A 219 -5.27 -13.58 -6.79
C ARG A 219 -4.33 -12.49 -6.30
N PHE A 220 -4.91 -11.39 -5.84
CA PHE A 220 -4.18 -10.22 -5.33
C PHE A 220 -4.23 -10.13 -3.81
N LEU A 221 -3.08 -9.81 -3.22
CA LEU A 221 -2.94 -9.47 -1.81
C LEU A 221 -2.29 -8.09 -1.67
N GLU A 222 -2.92 -7.21 -0.91
CA GLU A 222 -2.35 -5.92 -0.50
C GLU A 222 -2.06 -5.94 1.00
N LEU A 223 -0.80 -5.70 1.36
CA LEU A 223 -0.34 -5.58 2.74
C LEU A 223 -0.18 -4.10 3.11
N PHE A 224 -0.53 -3.78 4.36
CA PHE A 224 -0.59 -2.41 4.89
C PHE A 224 -1.60 -1.52 4.16
N ALA A 225 -2.68 -2.12 3.67
CA ALA A 225 -3.69 -1.46 2.88
C ALA A 225 -4.39 -0.33 3.66
N ARG A 226 -4.73 0.75 2.94
CA ARG A 226 -5.54 1.89 3.43
C ARG A 226 -6.86 2.07 2.70
N TYR A 227 -7.06 1.28 1.65
CA TYR A 227 -8.23 1.28 0.79
C TYR A 227 -8.38 -0.11 0.19
N LEU A 228 -9.51 -0.35 -0.46
CA LEU A 228 -9.77 -1.63 -1.11
C LEU A 228 -9.82 -1.44 -2.61
N LEU A 229 -9.36 -2.45 -3.32
CA LEU A 229 -9.46 -2.60 -4.76
C LEU A 229 -10.37 -3.80 -5.09
N PRO A 230 -11.02 -3.80 -6.28
CA PRO A 230 -11.73 -4.97 -6.78
C PRO A 230 -10.83 -6.22 -6.80
N ASN A 231 -11.41 -7.41 -6.62
CA ASN A 231 -10.69 -8.70 -6.74
C ASN A 231 -9.47 -8.85 -5.81
N THR A 232 -9.44 -8.12 -4.69
CA THR A 232 -8.24 -7.99 -3.84
C THR A 232 -8.52 -8.35 -2.40
N THR A 233 -7.60 -9.09 -1.80
CA THR A 233 -7.53 -9.24 -0.35
C THR A 233 -6.62 -8.18 0.24
N SER A 234 -7.14 -7.37 1.16
CA SER A 234 -6.45 -6.21 1.73
C SER A 234 -6.24 -6.38 3.23
N ILE A 235 -5.01 -6.26 3.71
CA ILE A 235 -4.66 -6.44 5.13
C ILE A 235 -3.96 -5.20 5.64
N GLY A 236 -4.32 -4.75 6.83
CA GLY A 236 -3.62 -3.70 7.55
C GLY A 236 -4.46 -3.15 8.68
N PHE A 237 -3.97 -2.13 9.39
CA PHE A 237 -4.78 -1.49 10.42
C PHE A 237 -5.92 -0.63 9.85
N GLU A 238 -5.80 -0.17 8.61
CA GLU A 238 -6.74 0.79 8.02
C GLU A 238 -7.31 0.48 6.61
N PRO A 239 -7.54 -0.78 6.17
CA PRO A 239 -8.05 -1.07 4.83
C PRO A 239 -9.34 -0.32 4.44
N LEU A 240 -10.15 0.06 5.44
CA LEU A 240 -11.42 0.76 5.25
C LEU A 240 -11.29 2.30 5.20
N LYS A 241 -10.10 2.87 5.43
CA LYS A 241 -9.92 4.33 5.63
C LYS A 241 -10.46 5.15 4.48
N TRP A 242 -10.09 4.79 3.25
CA TRP A 242 -10.57 5.52 2.08
C TRP A 242 -11.92 5.03 1.55
N GLN A 243 -12.51 4.03 2.18
CA GLN A 243 -13.83 3.55 1.81
C GLN A 243 -14.96 4.29 2.53
N HIS A 244 -14.63 5.15 3.50
CA HIS A 244 -15.64 5.90 4.24
C HIS A 244 -16.40 6.86 3.33
N ILE A 245 -17.74 6.85 3.41
CA ILE A 245 -18.60 7.56 2.46
C ILE A 245 -18.40 9.08 2.43
N SER A 246 -17.99 9.68 3.53
CA SER A 246 -17.75 11.13 3.64
C SER A 246 -16.58 11.65 2.80
N LEU A 247 -15.81 10.77 2.16
CA LEU A 247 -14.81 11.14 1.15
C LEU A 247 -15.41 11.36 -0.23
N TYR A 248 -16.66 10.95 -0.44
CA TYR A 248 -17.35 10.92 -1.72
C TYR A 248 -18.65 11.72 -1.74
N GLU A 249 -19.15 12.12 -0.57
CA GLU A 249 -20.28 13.03 -0.46
C GLU A 249 -19.81 14.46 -0.76
N GLU A 250 -20.53 15.16 -1.63
CA GLU A 250 -20.32 16.59 -1.86
C GLU A 250 -20.69 17.35 -0.59
N THR A 251 -19.72 18.07 -0.01
CA THR A 251 -19.95 19.07 1.03
C THR A 251 -20.49 20.37 0.45
#